data_AF-A0A227J5L9-F1
#
_entry.id   AF-A0A227J5L9-F1
#
_cell.length_a   1.000
_cell.length_b   1.000
_cell.length_c   1.000
_cell.angle_alpha   90.00
_cell.angle_beta   90.00
_cell.angle_gamma   90.00
#
_symmetry.space_group_name_H-M   'P 1'
#
loop_
_entity.id
_entity.type
_entity.pdbx_description
1 polymer ?
#
loop_
_entity_poly.entity_id
_entity_poly.type
_entity_poly.pdbx_seq_one_letter_code
_entity_poly.pdbx_strand_id
1 'polypeptide(L)'
;LAATAEIAEVPAFSAEANQFLDDLAANFSEADALRIKEIERTTNHDVKAVEYFLKEKVADVPELHAVNEFFHFACTSEDINNTSHALMLKEARETVILPEIRNLIDAIKALAVEYRDIPL
;
A
#
# COMPACT_ATOMS: atom_id res chain seq x y z
N LEU A 1 -4.08 -3.20 -15.49
CA LEU A 1 -4.72 -2.85 -16.77
C LEU A 1 -3.72 -2.95 -17.92
N ALA A 2 -2.61 -2.20 -17.92
CA ALA A 2 -1.59 -2.22 -18.97
C ALA A 2 -1.05 -3.61 -19.40
N ALA A 3 -0.97 -4.56 -18.46
CA ALA A 3 -0.53 -5.93 -18.75
C ALA A 3 -1.62 -6.83 -19.40
N THR A 4 -2.84 -6.35 -19.56
CA THR A 4 -3.98 -7.10 -20.10
C THR A 4 -4.20 -6.72 -21.56
N ALA A 5 -3.83 -7.61 -22.49
CA ALA A 5 -3.84 -7.34 -23.93
C ALA A 5 -5.24 -7.00 -24.50
N GLU A 6 -6.30 -7.44 -23.83
CA GLU A 6 -7.69 -7.19 -24.21
C GLU A 6 -8.17 -5.76 -23.89
N ILE A 7 -7.46 -5.01 -23.05
CA ILE A 7 -7.79 -3.63 -22.67
C ILE A 7 -6.93 -2.67 -23.50
N ALA A 8 -7.30 -2.48 -24.77
CA ALA A 8 -6.51 -1.72 -25.73
C ALA A 8 -6.38 -0.21 -25.38
N GLU A 9 -7.31 0.33 -24.60
CA GLU A 9 -7.28 1.72 -24.12
C GLU A 9 -6.17 1.98 -23.08
N VAL A 10 -5.60 0.93 -22.48
CA VAL A 10 -4.43 1.02 -21.60
C VAL A 10 -3.35 0.08 -22.13
N PRO A 11 -2.50 0.55 -23.06
CA PRO A 11 -1.45 -0.29 -23.64
C PRO A 11 -0.41 -0.70 -22.59
N ALA A 12 0.38 -1.73 -22.91
CA ALA A 12 1.51 -2.14 -22.09
C ALA A 12 2.50 -0.99 -21.89
N PHE A 13 2.87 -0.73 -20.64
CA PHE A 13 3.79 0.34 -20.30
C PHE A 13 5.24 -0.03 -20.61
N SER A 14 6.03 0.99 -20.96
CA SER A 14 7.49 0.93 -21.03
C SER A 14 8.11 0.52 -19.69
N ALA A 15 9.37 0.09 -19.70
CA ALA A 15 10.10 -0.23 -18.47
C ALA A 15 10.24 1.01 -17.58
N GLU A 16 10.45 2.18 -18.21
CA GLU A 16 10.60 3.47 -17.54
C GLU A 16 9.31 3.92 -16.86
N ALA A 17 8.16 3.74 -17.52
CA ALA A 17 6.86 4.07 -16.92
C ALA A 17 6.49 3.11 -15.78
N ASN A 18 6.78 1.81 -15.91
CA ASN A 18 6.60 0.86 -14.80
C ASN A 18 7.50 1.23 -13.62
N GLN A 19 8.79 1.51 -13.87
CA GLN A 19 9.73 1.92 -12.82
C GLN A 19 9.27 3.20 -12.12
N PHE A 20 8.72 4.18 -12.85
CA PHE A 20 8.17 5.40 -12.25
C PHE A 20 7.03 5.09 -11.26
N LEU A 21 6.10 4.19 -11.64
CA LEU A 21 4.99 3.79 -10.76
C LEU A 21 5.48 3.01 -9.53
N ASP A 22 6.45 2.10 -9.71
CA ASP A 22 7.06 1.35 -8.62
C ASP A 22 7.79 2.28 -7.64
N ASP A 23 8.55 3.25 -8.15
CA ASP A 23 9.25 4.25 -7.35
C ASP A 23 8.27 5.16 -6.60
N LEU A 24 7.13 5.50 -7.20
CA LEU A 24 6.09 6.29 -6.54
C LEU A 24 5.50 5.54 -5.34
N ALA A 25 5.29 4.22 -5.46
CA ALA A 25 4.80 3.39 -4.37
C ALA A 25 5.88 3.17 -3.29
N ALA A 26 7.12 2.89 -3.69
CA ALA A 26 8.22 2.59 -2.78
C ALA A 26 8.71 3.83 -1.99
N ASN A 27 8.62 5.01 -2.59
CA ASN A 27 9.12 6.26 -2.01
C ASN A 27 7.99 7.20 -1.53
N PHE A 28 6.78 6.68 -1.33
CA PHE A 28 5.67 7.46 -0.78
C PHE A 28 6.05 8.08 0.57
N SER A 29 5.87 9.39 0.70
CA SER A 29 6.35 10.17 1.83
C SER A 29 5.23 10.80 2.68
N GLU A 30 5.58 11.30 3.86
CA GLU A 30 4.65 12.10 4.67
C GLU A 30 4.18 13.37 3.94
N ALA A 31 5.05 13.97 3.10
CA ALA A 31 4.67 15.12 2.29
C ALA A 31 3.59 14.76 1.25
N ASP A 32 3.68 13.56 0.67
CA ASP A 32 2.65 13.03 -0.24
C ASP A 32 1.33 12.77 0.49
N ALA A 33 1.40 12.21 1.70
CA ALA A 33 0.22 12.02 2.55
C ALA A 33 -0.45 13.36 2.91
N LEU A 34 0.34 14.40 3.22
CA LEU A 34 -0.17 15.74 3.45
C LEU A 34 -0.80 16.35 2.19
N ARG A 35 -0.20 16.13 1.02
CA ARG A 35 -0.77 16.57 -0.26
C ARG A 35 -2.14 15.92 -0.53
N ILE A 36 -2.28 14.63 -0.24
CA ILE A 36 -3.58 13.94 -0.32
C ILE A 36 -4.59 14.59 0.63
N LYS A 37 -4.18 14.92 1.86
CA LYS A 37 -5.06 15.61 2.82
C LYS A 37 -5.47 17.00 2.36
N GLU A 38 -4.61 17.73 1.66
CA GLU A 38 -5.00 19.02 1.05
C GLU A 38 -6.08 18.84 -0.02
N ILE A 39 -5.92 17.87 -0.90
CA ILE A 39 -6.90 17.55 -1.96
C ILE A 39 -8.23 17.09 -1.33
N GLU A 40 -8.15 16.27 -0.28
CA GLU A 40 -9.32 15.77 0.46
C GLU A 40 -10.20 16.89 1.01
N ARG A 41 -9.62 18.05 1.37
CA ARG A 41 -10.41 19.21 1.83
C ARG A 41 -11.35 19.75 0.76
N THR A 42 -11.03 19.53 -0.51
CA THR A 42 -11.88 19.94 -1.64
C THR A 42 -12.81 18.81 -2.07
N THR A 43 -12.33 17.57 -2.14
CA THR A 43 -13.15 16.43 -2.59
C THR A 43 -14.13 15.94 -1.52
N ASN A 44 -13.81 16.17 -0.24
CA ASN A 44 -14.48 15.59 0.93
C ASN A 44 -14.60 14.06 0.84
N HIS A 45 -13.62 13.42 0.20
CA HIS A 45 -13.52 11.98 0.02
C HIS A 45 -12.05 11.57 -0.13
N ASP A 46 -11.60 10.71 0.77
CA ASP A 46 -10.22 10.20 0.90
C ASP A 46 -9.71 9.44 -0.33
N VAL A 47 -10.38 8.37 -0.78
CA VAL A 47 -9.97 7.58 -1.95
C VAL A 47 -9.96 8.43 -3.21
N LYS A 48 -10.94 9.33 -3.37
CA LYS A 48 -10.94 10.28 -4.49
C LYS A 48 -9.75 11.23 -4.43
N ALA A 49 -9.32 11.64 -3.24
CA ALA A 49 -8.14 12.48 -3.08
C ALA A 49 -6.85 11.74 -3.48
N VAL A 50 -6.74 10.43 -3.18
CA VAL A 50 -5.64 9.58 -3.66
C VAL A 50 -5.64 9.49 -5.18
N GLU A 51 -6.80 9.32 -5.82
CA GLU A 51 -6.90 9.31 -7.29
C GLU A 51 -6.37 10.61 -7.90
N TYR A 52 -6.80 11.76 -7.39
CA TYR A 52 -6.30 13.06 -7.86
C TYR A 52 -4.80 13.24 -7.62
N PHE A 53 -4.29 12.81 -6.46
CA PHE A 53 -2.85 12.83 -6.18
C PHE A 53 -2.07 12.00 -7.22
N LEU A 54 -2.54 10.80 -7.57
CA LEU A 54 -1.89 9.98 -8.60
C LEU A 54 -1.91 10.69 -9.96
N LYS A 55 -3.04 11.31 -10.33
CA LYS A 55 -3.14 12.12 -11.56
C LYS A 55 -2.14 13.29 -11.58
N GLU A 56 -1.93 13.97 -10.45
CA GLU A 56 -0.90 15.02 -10.31
C GLU A 56 0.51 14.45 -10.51
N LYS A 57 0.82 13.30 -9.91
CA LYS A 57 2.16 12.70 -9.98
C LYS A 57 2.56 12.24 -11.38
N VAL A 58 1.60 11.76 -12.17
CA VAL A 58 1.89 11.24 -13.52
C VAL A 58 1.76 12.30 -14.62
N ALA A 59 1.40 13.55 -14.29
CA ALA A 59 1.06 14.57 -15.28
C ALA A 59 2.20 14.85 -16.28
N ASP A 60 3.44 14.80 -15.81
CA ASP A 60 4.64 15.06 -16.62
C ASP A 60 5.20 13.80 -17.31
N VAL A 61 4.54 12.65 -17.17
CA VAL A 61 4.92 11.40 -17.83
C VAL A 61 3.90 11.12 -18.94
N PRO A 62 4.17 11.47 -20.22
CA PRO A 62 3.16 11.47 -21.28
C PRO A 62 2.43 10.14 -21.46
N GLU A 63 3.16 9.03 -21.31
CA GLU A 63 2.63 7.67 -21.41
C GLU A 63 1.58 7.36 -20.32
N LEU A 64 1.86 7.76 -19.07
CA LEU A 64 0.95 7.55 -17.94
C LEU A 64 -0.18 8.58 -17.91
N HIS A 65 0.12 9.83 -18.28
CA HIS A 65 -0.87 10.89 -18.38
C HIS A 65 -1.94 10.57 -19.45
N ALA A 66 -1.56 9.92 -20.56
CA ALA A 66 -2.49 9.51 -21.61
C ALA A 66 -3.61 8.55 -21.12
N VAL A 67 -3.38 7.84 -20.01
CA VAL A 67 -4.32 6.89 -19.42
C VAL A 67 -4.78 7.32 -18.02
N ASN A 68 -4.66 8.60 -17.67
CA ASN A 68 -4.96 9.09 -16.32
C ASN A 68 -6.41 8.82 -15.86
N GLU A 69 -7.38 8.77 -16.77
CA GLU A 69 -8.77 8.45 -16.46
C GLU A 69 -9.00 6.96 -16.15
N PHE A 70 -7.98 6.11 -16.34
CA PHE A 70 -8.04 4.70 -15.96
C PHE A 70 -7.55 4.42 -14.53
N PHE A 71 -7.05 5.43 -13.81
CA PHE A 71 -6.88 5.30 -12.36
C PHE A 71 -8.24 5.06 -11.71
N HIS A 72 -8.33 4.02 -10.86
CA HIS A 72 -9.57 3.63 -10.19
C HIS A 72 -10.71 3.19 -11.14
N PHE A 73 -10.39 2.83 -12.40
CA PHE A 73 -11.37 2.36 -13.37
C PHE A 73 -12.14 1.13 -12.87
N ALA A 74 -13.48 1.25 -12.84
CA ALA A 74 -14.42 0.21 -12.39
C ALA A 74 -14.23 -0.27 -10.94
N CYS A 75 -13.42 0.41 -10.13
CA CYS A 75 -13.29 0.13 -8.70
C CYS A 75 -14.33 0.92 -7.90
N THR A 76 -14.71 0.37 -6.75
CA THR A 76 -15.31 1.15 -5.66
C THR A 76 -14.26 1.48 -4.61
N SER A 77 -14.53 2.46 -3.74
CA SER A 77 -13.67 2.82 -2.60
C SER A 77 -13.31 1.59 -1.76
N GLU A 78 -14.24 0.65 -1.61
CA GLU A 78 -14.01 -0.57 -0.82
C GLU A 78 -13.04 -1.57 -1.45
N ASP A 79 -12.89 -1.59 -2.78
CA ASP A 79 -11.86 -2.43 -3.42
C ASP A 79 -10.44 -1.96 -3.05
N ILE A 80 -10.29 -0.66 -2.79
CA ILE A 80 -9.04 -0.04 -2.37
C ILE A 80 -8.86 -0.18 -0.85
N ASN A 81 -9.90 0.15 -0.08
CA ASN A 81 -9.84 0.11 1.39
C ASN A 81 -9.60 -1.30 1.90
N ASN A 82 -10.36 -2.29 1.44
CA ASN A 82 -10.23 -3.66 1.96
C ASN A 82 -8.86 -4.27 1.66
N THR A 83 -8.29 -3.99 0.49
CA THR A 83 -6.95 -4.42 0.07
C THR A 83 -5.90 -3.72 0.91
N SER A 84 -6.05 -2.42 1.16
CA SER A 84 -5.17 -1.65 2.04
C SER A 84 -5.18 -2.21 3.46
N HIS A 85 -6.36 -2.48 4.02
CA HIS A 85 -6.49 -3.08 5.35
C HIS A 85 -5.89 -4.49 5.42
N ALA A 86 -6.09 -5.32 4.39
CA ALA A 86 -5.50 -6.65 4.33
C ALA A 86 -3.96 -6.58 4.34
N LEU A 87 -3.37 -5.66 3.57
CA LEU A 87 -1.92 -5.44 3.58
C LEU A 87 -1.42 -4.94 4.94
N MET A 88 -2.11 -3.97 5.55
CA MET A 88 -1.78 -3.47 6.90
C MET A 88 -1.79 -4.59 7.94
N LEU A 89 -2.84 -5.42 7.95
CA LEU A 89 -2.98 -6.53 8.90
C LEU A 89 -1.92 -7.61 8.66
N LYS A 90 -1.62 -7.93 7.39
CA LYS A 90 -0.59 -8.90 7.05
C LYS A 90 0.78 -8.45 7.54
N GLU A 91 1.16 -7.21 7.21
CA GLU A 91 2.44 -6.62 7.60
C GLU A 91 2.56 -6.59 9.13
N ALA A 92 1.58 -5.99 9.82
CA ALA A 92 1.58 -5.91 11.28
C ALA A 92 1.67 -7.30 11.94
N ARG A 93 0.98 -8.30 11.38
CA ARG A 93 1.08 -9.68 11.87
C ARG A 93 2.50 -10.23 11.73
N GLU A 94 3.08 -10.09 10.55
CA GLU A 94 4.34 -10.74 10.18
C GLU A 94 5.56 -10.06 10.81
N THR A 95 5.57 -8.73 10.87
CA THR A 95 6.75 -7.96 11.27
C THR A 95 6.68 -7.38 12.68
N VAL A 96 5.50 -7.40 13.33
CA VAL A 96 5.32 -6.91 14.70
C VAL A 96 4.75 -7.98 15.63
N ILE A 97 3.53 -8.46 15.36
CA ILE A 97 2.79 -9.31 16.32
C ILE A 97 3.47 -10.67 16.52
N LEU A 98 3.80 -11.38 15.44
CA LEU A 98 4.43 -12.69 15.52
C LEU A 98 5.83 -12.65 16.17
N PRO A 99 6.70 -11.68 15.85
CA PRO A 99 7.95 -11.46 16.57
C PRO A 99 7.76 -11.26 18.08
N GLU A 100 6.81 -10.41 18.50
CA GLU A 100 6.59 -10.17 19.93
C GLU A 100 5.99 -11.38 20.66
N ILE A 101 5.08 -12.11 20.02
CA ILE A 101 4.58 -13.38 20.54
C ILE A 101 5.73 -14.39 20.69
N ARG A 102 6.67 -14.42 19.74
CA ARG A 102 7.85 -15.30 19.82
C ARG A 102 8.73 -14.94 21.01
N ASN A 103 9.00 -13.64 21.22
CA ASN A 103 9.77 -13.15 22.36
C ASN A 103 9.15 -13.61 23.69
N LEU A 104 7.82 -13.49 23.82
CA LEU A 104 7.10 -13.93 25.01
C LEU A 104 7.19 -15.45 25.20
N ILE A 105 6.97 -16.24 24.15
CA ILE A 105 7.09 -17.71 24.20
C ILE A 105 8.47 -18.11 24.68
N ASP A 106 9.52 -17.50 24.14
CA ASP A 106 10.89 -17.86 24.46
C ASP A 106 11.28 -17.42 25.88
N ALA A 107 10.78 -16.28 26.36
CA ALA A 107 10.92 -15.88 27.76
C ALA A 107 10.25 -16.87 28.72
N ILE A 108 9.02 -17.32 28.42
CA ILE A 108 8.33 -18.31 29.25
C ILE A 108 9.08 -19.64 29.23
N LYS A 109 9.60 -20.08 28.08
CA LYS A 109 10.43 -21.29 27.99
C LYS A 109 11.71 -21.17 28.81
N ALA A 110 12.35 -20.01 28.80
CA ALA A 110 13.54 -19.77 29.60
C ALA A 110 13.24 -19.96 31.10
N LEU A 111 12.16 -19.36 31.60
CA LEU A 111 11.71 -19.52 33.00
C LEU A 111 11.36 -20.98 33.32
N ALA A 112 10.72 -21.70 32.40
CA ALA A 112 10.41 -23.11 32.59
C ALA A 112 11.67 -23.97 32.69
N VAL A 113 12.72 -23.66 31.92
CA VAL A 113 14.02 -24.34 32.02
C VAL A 113 14.75 -23.95 33.31
N GLU A 114 14.71 -22.68 33.71
CA GLU A 114 15.37 -22.16 34.91
C GLU A 114 14.79 -22.80 36.19
N TYR A 115 13.46 -22.88 36.29
CA TYR A 115 12.76 -23.34 37.49
C TYR A 115 12.38 -24.82 37.46
N ARG A 116 12.94 -25.60 36.52
CA ARG A 116 12.58 -27.01 36.29
C ARG A 116 12.67 -27.94 37.50
N ASP A 117 13.55 -27.63 38.45
CA ASP A 117 13.84 -28.47 39.62
C ASP A 117 13.32 -27.84 40.93
N ILE A 118 12.60 -26.71 40.85
CA ILE A 118 11.96 -26.09 42.01
C ILE A 118 10.65 -26.84 42.27
N PRO A 119 10.47 -27.48 43.45
CA PRO A 119 9.20 -28.10 43.81
C PRO A 119 8.08 -27.04 43.88
N LEU A 120 6.90 -27.38 43.38
CA LEU A 120 5.69 -26.54 43.44
C LEU A 120 4.91 -26.77 44.73
#